data_AF-A0A354GYY3-F1
#
_entry.id   AF-A0A354GYY3-F1
#
_cell.length_a   1.000
_cell.length_b   1.000
_cell.length_c   1.000
_cell.angle_alpha   90.00
_cell.angle_beta   90.00
_cell.angle_gamma   90.00
#
_symmetry.space_group_name_H-M   'P 1'
#
loop_
_entity.id
_entity.type
_entity.pdbx_description
1 polymer ?
#
loop_
_entity_poly.entity_id
_entity_poly.type
_entity_poly.pdbx_seq_one_letter_code
_entity_poly.pdbx_strand_id
1 'polypeptide(L)'
;MEAVGRLAGGVAHDFNNLLTVIQGYGHLLVCQLDPADPAEAMAREVLKAAERAAELTGQLLAFGRKAMTAPRLLDLNAVVADAERMLRRVIGEDVELVVDLGPGAQPLRADPGQLHQVLMNLAVNARDAMPRGGRLTLRTRDARLDEECARAQSGVRPGRYVLLEVSDTGCGMTEEVRSRAFEPFFT
;
A
#
# COMPACT_ATOMS: atom_id res chain seq x y z
N MET A 1 -1.09 -14.71 -12.12
CA MET A 1 -1.12 -14.08 -10.78
C MET A 1 -1.53 -15.03 -9.64
N GLU A 2 -2.31 -16.11 -9.85
CA GLU A 2 -2.76 -16.99 -8.74
C GLU A 2 -1.68 -17.90 -8.11
N ALA A 3 -0.62 -18.26 -8.86
CA ALA A 3 0.44 -19.15 -8.35
C ALA A 3 1.38 -18.47 -7.32
N VAL A 4 1.57 -17.15 -7.43
CA VAL A 4 2.50 -16.38 -6.58
C VAL A 4 1.94 -16.23 -5.15
N GLY A 5 0.62 -16.04 -4.99
CA GLY A 5 0.00 -15.84 -3.67
C GLY A 5 0.00 -17.09 -2.77
N ARG A 6 -0.20 -18.28 -3.33
CA ARG A 6 -0.12 -19.55 -2.56
C ARG A 6 1.31 -19.91 -2.18
N LEU A 7 2.27 -19.72 -3.09
CA LEU A 7 3.71 -19.93 -2.81
C LEU A 7 4.22 -18.93 -1.78
N ALA A 8 3.88 -17.64 -1.92
CA ALA A 8 4.26 -16.60 -0.97
C ALA A 8 3.71 -16.87 0.43
N GLY A 9 2.47 -17.37 0.56
CA GLY A 9 1.88 -17.70 1.86
C GLY A 9 2.59 -18.83 2.60
N GLY A 10 2.99 -19.89 1.89
CA GLY A 10 3.75 -21.00 2.48
C GLY A 10 5.17 -20.60 2.87
N VAL A 11 5.90 -19.95 1.95
CA VAL A 11 7.28 -19.50 2.19
C VAL A 11 7.35 -18.47 3.32
N ALA A 12 6.40 -17.54 3.38
CA ALA A 12 6.38 -16.52 4.41
C ALA A 12 6.00 -17.05 5.80
N HIS A 13 5.15 -18.08 5.87
CA HIS A 13 4.89 -18.79 7.13
C HIS A 13 6.16 -19.46 7.65
N ASP A 14 6.91 -20.13 6.78
CA ASP A 14 8.17 -20.78 7.15
C ASP A 14 9.25 -19.76 7.54
N PHE A 15 9.31 -18.61 6.88
CA PHE A 15 10.16 -17.49 7.29
C PHE A 15 9.81 -16.99 8.70
N ASN A 16 8.52 -16.80 9.02
CA ASN A 16 8.09 -16.40 10.36
C ASN A 16 8.47 -17.45 11.42
N ASN A 17 8.41 -18.74 11.10
CA ASN A 17 8.87 -19.79 12.02
C ASN A 17 10.38 -19.68 12.31
N LEU A 18 11.19 -19.44 11.28
CA LEU A 18 12.64 -19.24 11.45
C LEU A 18 12.94 -17.98 12.25
N LEU A 19 12.25 -16.87 11.95
CA LEU A 19 12.40 -15.61 12.68
C LEU A 19 12.04 -15.76 14.16
N THR A 20 10.98 -16.54 14.47
CA THR A 20 10.60 -16.85 15.85
C THR A 20 11.74 -17.56 16.60
N VAL A 21 12.41 -18.52 15.96
CA VAL A 21 13.55 -19.23 16.57
C VAL A 21 14.76 -18.29 16.75
N ILE A 22 15.07 -17.47 15.75
CA ILE A 22 16.17 -16.49 15.81
C ILE A 22 15.92 -15.49 16.94
N GLN A 23 14.69 -14.96 17.04
CA GLN A 23 14.30 -14.05 18.10
C GLN A 23 14.36 -14.73 19.48
N GLY A 24 13.90 -15.97 19.59
CA GLY A 24 13.98 -16.76 20.82
C GLY A 24 15.41 -16.91 21.33
N TYR A 25 16.36 -17.32 20.48
CA TYR A 25 17.76 -17.40 20.86
C TYR A 25 18.39 -16.03 21.12
N GLY A 26 18.04 -15.00 20.34
CA GLY A 26 18.51 -13.64 20.58
C GLY A 26 18.08 -13.11 21.95
N HIS A 27 16.83 -13.34 22.35
CA HIS A 27 16.34 -12.96 23.68
C HIS A 27 17.05 -13.73 24.80
N LEU A 28 17.27 -15.04 24.62
CA LEU A 28 18.03 -15.84 25.58
C LEU A 28 19.47 -15.33 25.74
N LEU A 29 20.14 -14.97 24.65
CA LEU A 29 21.48 -14.38 24.68
C LEU A 29 21.49 -13.06 25.44
N VAL A 30 20.55 -12.15 25.15
CA VAL A 30 20.42 -10.88 25.89
C VAL A 30 20.16 -11.11 27.38
N CYS A 31 19.42 -12.16 27.76
CA CYS A 31 19.19 -12.49 29.17
C CYS A 31 20.40 -13.11 29.88
N GLN A 32 21.34 -13.72 29.15
CA GLN A 32 22.50 -14.42 29.72
C GLN A 32 23.77 -13.58 29.72
N LEU A 33 23.88 -12.61 28.82
CA LEU A 33 25.04 -11.72 28.70
C LEU A 33 24.97 -10.60 29.73
N ASP A 34 26.15 -10.18 30.20
CA ASP A 34 26.26 -8.97 31.00
C ASP A 34 25.90 -7.75 30.11
N PRO A 35 25.13 -6.76 30.61
CA PRO A 35 24.83 -5.54 29.84
C PRO A 35 26.06 -4.77 29.34
N ALA A 36 27.22 -4.95 29.97
CA ALA A 36 28.48 -4.34 29.53
C ALA A 36 29.23 -5.19 28.48
N ASP A 37 28.78 -6.42 28.20
CA ASP A 37 29.39 -7.30 27.20
C ASP A 37 29.07 -6.77 25.78
N PRO A 38 30.09 -6.50 24.93
CA PRO A 38 29.87 -6.11 23.55
C PRO A 38 28.98 -7.08 22.75
N ALA A 39 28.96 -8.36 23.10
CA ALA A 39 28.10 -9.36 22.48
C ALA A 39 26.60 -9.11 22.75
N GLU A 40 26.26 -8.44 23.86
CA GLU A 40 24.88 -8.07 24.19
C GLU A 40 24.34 -7.07 23.17
N ALA A 41 25.12 -6.04 22.86
CA ALA A 41 24.76 -5.03 21.87
C ALA A 41 24.60 -5.66 20.48
N MET A 42 25.46 -6.61 20.12
CA MET A 42 25.34 -7.37 18.87
C MET A 42 24.06 -8.23 18.85
N ALA A 43 23.72 -8.90 19.96
CA ALA A 43 22.48 -9.67 20.07
C ALA A 43 21.23 -8.80 19.92
N ARG A 44 21.26 -7.56 20.46
CA ARG A 44 20.17 -6.59 20.24
C ARG A 44 20.02 -6.15 18.80
N GLU A 45 21.12 -5.95 18.07
CA GLU A 45 21.05 -5.62 16.64
C GLU A 45 20.50 -6.79 15.81
N VAL A 46 20.85 -8.04 16.14
CA VAL A 46 20.24 -9.23 15.53
C VAL A 46 18.73 -9.27 15.78
N LEU A 47 18.29 -8.97 17.01
CA LEU A 47 16.86 -8.91 17.34
C LEU A 47 16.12 -7.84 16.53
N LYS A 48 16.68 -6.63 16.42
CA LYS A 48 16.11 -5.55 15.59
C LYS A 48 16.02 -5.93 14.12
N ALA A 49 17.05 -6.60 13.59
CA ALA A 49 17.05 -7.07 12.21
C ALA A 49 15.98 -8.15 11.97
N ALA A 50 15.82 -9.09 12.91
CA ALA A 50 14.80 -10.12 12.84
C ALA A 50 13.38 -9.54 12.91
N GLU A 51 13.17 -8.51 13.73
CA GLU A 51 11.89 -7.81 13.86
C GLU A 51 11.50 -7.08 12.58
N ARG A 52 12.44 -6.34 11.96
CA ARG A 52 12.24 -5.74 10.63
C ARG A 52 11.96 -6.78 9.55
N ALA A 53 12.65 -7.93 9.59
CA ALA A 53 12.41 -9.01 8.65
C ALA A 53 10.99 -9.59 8.82
N ALA A 54 10.50 -9.72 10.06
CA ALA A 54 9.13 -10.18 10.33
C ALA A 54 8.08 -9.21 9.77
N GLU A 55 8.30 -7.89 9.93
CA GLU A 55 7.43 -6.86 9.35
C GLU A 55 7.35 -6.96 7.83
N LEU A 56 8.50 -7.08 7.14
CA LEU A 56 8.57 -7.24 5.68
C LEU A 56 7.89 -8.53 5.21
N THR A 57 8.07 -9.62 5.94
CA THR A 57 7.43 -10.92 5.66
C THR A 57 5.92 -10.85 5.85
N GLY A 58 5.46 -10.10 6.85
CA GLY A 58 4.05 -9.79 7.09
C GLY A 58 3.43 -8.98 5.94
N GLN A 59 4.14 -8.00 5.40
CA GLN A 59 3.70 -7.22 4.23
C GLN A 59 3.57 -8.12 2.97
N LEU A 60 4.51 -9.06 2.77
CA LEU A 60 4.44 -10.09 1.72
C LEU A 60 3.22 -11.02 1.88
N LEU A 61 2.93 -11.45 3.12
CA LEU A 61 1.75 -12.26 3.44
C LEU A 61 0.45 -11.50 3.21
N ALA A 62 0.40 -10.21 3.57
CA ALA A 62 -0.75 -9.35 3.33
C ALA A 62 -1.02 -9.16 1.83
N PHE A 63 0.04 -9.16 1.02
CA PHE A 63 -0.06 -9.12 -0.45
C PHE A 63 -0.49 -10.48 -1.04
N GLY A 64 0.05 -11.59 -0.51
CA GLY A 64 -0.20 -12.95 -1.02
C GLY A 64 -1.52 -13.57 -0.56
N ARG A 65 -1.98 -13.23 0.65
CA ARG A 65 -3.33 -13.57 1.10
C ARG A 65 -4.29 -12.69 0.30
N LYS A 66 -5.17 -13.33 -0.47
CA LYS A 66 -6.52 -12.79 -0.65
C LYS A 66 -7.05 -12.56 0.76
N ALA A 67 -6.88 -11.35 1.32
CA ALA A 67 -7.67 -10.92 2.46
C ALA A 67 -9.11 -11.31 2.13
N MET A 68 -9.85 -11.87 3.08
CA MET A 68 -11.27 -12.16 2.86
C MET A 68 -11.93 -10.84 2.48
N THR A 69 -12.11 -10.64 1.19
CA THR A 69 -12.76 -9.47 0.66
C THR A 69 -14.23 -9.67 0.95
N ALA A 70 -14.89 -8.61 1.38
CA ALA A 70 -16.34 -8.57 1.47
C ALA A 70 -16.84 -7.58 0.41
N PRO A 71 -16.79 -7.92 -0.91
CA PRO A 71 -17.21 -7.00 -1.93
C PRO A 71 -18.69 -6.69 -1.76
N ARG A 72 -18.99 -5.41 -1.57
CA ARG A 72 -20.36 -4.88 -1.53
C ARG A 72 -20.55 -3.86 -2.63
N LEU A 73 -21.81 -3.57 -2.95
CA LEU A 73 -22.13 -2.48 -3.85
C LEU A 73 -21.83 -1.16 -3.14
N LEU A 74 -21.04 -0.30 -3.78
CA LEU A 74 -20.50 0.92 -3.20
C LEU A 74 -20.72 2.11 -4.13
N ASP A 75 -21.05 3.24 -3.52
CA ASP A 75 -20.90 4.54 -4.14
C ASP A 75 -19.45 5.02 -3.91
N LEU A 76 -18.70 5.21 -5.00
CA LEU A 76 -17.31 5.66 -4.92
C LEU A 76 -17.21 7.07 -4.31
N ASN A 77 -18.17 7.95 -4.59
CA ASN A 77 -18.17 9.31 -4.07
C ASN A 77 -18.30 9.30 -2.54
N ALA A 78 -19.16 8.43 -2.00
CA ALA A 78 -19.29 8.24 -0.56
C ALA A 78 -17.98 7.73 0.07
N VAL A 79 -17.31 6.76 -0.57
CA VAL A 79 -16.01 6.25 -0.07
C VAL A 79 -14.94 7.33 -0.06
N VAL A 80 -14.84 8.16 -1.11
CA VAL A 80 -13.87 9.26 -1.18
C VAL A 80 -14.19 10.34 -0.15
N ALA A 81 -15.46 10.70 0.03
CA ALA A 81 -15.90 11.67 1.03
C ALA A 81 -15.61 11.18 2.46
N ASP A 82 -15.86 9.91 2.76
CA ASP A 82 -15.56 9.32 4.07
C ASP A 82 -14.04 9.30 4.36
N ALA A 83 -13.23 9.05 3.34
CA ALA A 83 -11.77 9.06 3.45
C ALA A 83 -11.21 10.48 3.67
N GLU A 84 -11.86 11.53 3.18
CA GLU A 84 -11.37 12.91 3.20
C GLU A 84 -10.86 13.36 4.59
N ARG A 85 -11.67 13.12 5.64
CA ARG A 85 -11.32 13.55 7.00
C ARG A 85 -10.07 12.85 7.52
N MET A 86 -9.91 11.56 7.21
CA MET A 86 -8.72 10.79 7.59
C MET A 86 -7.50 11.27 6.79
N LEU A 87 -7.65 11.48 5.48
CA LEU A 87 -6.57 11.91 4.60
C LEU A 87 -6.02 13.27 4.98
N ARG A 88 -6.89 14.24 5.33
CA ARG A 88 -6.44 15.57 5.84
C ARG A 88 -5.49 15.46 7.04
N ARG A 89 -5.70 14.49 7.93
CA ARG A 89 -4.81 14.28 9.10
C ARG A 89 -3.47 13.68 8.73
N VAL A 90 -3.45 12.85 7.69
CA VAL A 90 -2.28 12.06 7.28
C VAL A 90 -1.33 12.90 6.42
N ILE A 91 -1.89 13.75 5.55
CA ILE A 91 -1.11 14.59 4.63
C ILE A 91 -0.55 15.87 5.28
N GLY A 92 -1.12 16.29 6.42
CA GLY A 92 -0.69 17.49 7.14
C GLY A 92 -1.30 18.78 6.60
N GLU A 93 -0.96 19.91 7.24
CA GLU A 93 -1.53 21.23 6.90
C GLU A 93 -0.85 21.89 5.70
N ASP A 94 0.36 21.47 5.35
CA ASP A 94 1.13 22.02 4.21
C ASP A 94 0.61 21.53 2.85
N VAL A 95 -0.27 20.53 2.83
CA VAL A 95 -0.85 19.97 1.61
C VAL A 95 -2.35 20.27 1.54
N GLU A 96 -2.74 21.02 0.51
CA GLU A 96 -4.16 21.30 0.20
C GLU A 96 -4.81 20.03 -0.37
N LEU A 97 -5.82 19.49 0.33
CA LEU A 97 -6.67 18.41 -0.20
C LEU A 97 -7.86 18.99 -0.98
N VAL A 98 -7.94 18.66 -2.26
CA VAL A 98 -9.06 18.99 -3.14
C VAL A 98 -9.83 17.71 -3.49
N VAL A 99 -11.15 17.72 -3.32
CA VAL A 99 -12.01 16.59 -3.66
C VAL A 99 -13.00 17.05 -4.76
N ASP A 100 -12.85 16.49 -5.96
CA ASP A 100 -13.65 16.78 -7.16
C ASP A 100 -14.50 15.56 -7.52
N LEU A 101 -15.71 15.49 -6.95
CA LEU A 101 -16.61 14.35 -7.15
C LEU A 101 -17.51 14.55 -8.36
N GLY A 102 -17.28 13.75 -9.41
CA GLY A 102 -18.10 13.78 -10.61
C GLY A 102 -19.53 13.28 -10.34
N PRO A 103 -20.54 13.86 -11.02
CA PRO A 103 -21.92 13.42 -10.89
C PRO A 103 -22.10 12.04 -11.54
N GLY A 104 -22.89 11.17 -10.90
CA GLY A 104 -23.40 9.96 -11.56
C GLY A 104 -22.48 8.75 -11.60
N ALA A 105 -21.43 8.69 -10.77
CA ALA A 105 -20.58 7.50 -10.67
C ALA A 105 -21.45 6.25 -10.43
N GLN A 106 -21.39 5.29 -11.36
CA GLN A 106 -22.14 4.06 -11.21
C GLN A 106 -21.69 3.29 -9.96
N PRO A 107 -22.60 2.61 -9.25
CA PRO A 107 -22.22 1.80 -8.12
C PRO A 107 -21.22 0.72 -8.54
N LEU A 108 -20.11 0.60 -7.83
CA LEU A 108 -19.08 -0.40 -8.10
C LEU A 108 -19.13 -1.49 -7.03
N ARG A 109 -18.70 -2.71 -7.39
CA ARG A 109 -18.62 -3.83 -6.44
C ARG A 109 -17.18 -3.99 -5.96
N ALA A 110 -16.87 -3.53 -4.76
CA ALA A 110 -15.54 -3.64 -4.16
C ALA A 110 -15.59 -3.78 -2.64
N ASP A 111 -14.44 -4.13 -2.07
CA ASP A 111 -14.23 -4.09 -0.63
C ASP A 111 -13.92 -2.64 -0.19
N PRO A 112 -14.68 -2.07 0.76
CA PRO A 112 -14.48 -0.69 1.20
C PRO A 112 -13.14 -0.50 1.90
N GLY A 113 -12.70 -1.47 2.71
CA GLY A 113 -11.44 -1.40 3.43
C GLY A 113 -10.26 -1.38 2.47
N GLN A 114 -10.33 -2.16 1.40
CA GLN A 114 -9.32 -2.12 0.34
C GLN A 114 -9.28 -0.78 -0.40
N LEU A 115 -10.43 -0.18 -0.72
CA LEU A 115 -10.46 1.15 -1.34
C LEU A 115 -9.87 2.23 -0.42
N HIS A 116 -10.18 2.18 0.88
CA HIS A 116 -9.56 3.08 1.85
C HIS A 116 -8.04 2.89 1.92
N GLN A 117 -7.56 1.65 1.89
CA GLN A 117 -6.12 1.37 1.89
C GLN A 117 -5.43 1.92 0.63
N VAL A 118 -6.05 1.77 -0.54
CA VAL A 118 -5.53 2.35 -1.79
C VAL A 118 -5.43 3.87 -1.69
N LEU A 119 -6.50 4.53 -1.23
CA LEU A 119 -6.51 5.99 -1.03
C LEU A 119 -5.43 6.44 -0.04
N MET A 120 -5.26 5.71 1.07
CA MET A 120 -4.23 5.99 2.07
C MET A 120 -2.82 5.89 1.50
N ASN A 121 -2.51 4.79 0.81
CA ASN A 121 -1.17 4.57 0.25
C ASN A 121 -0.81 5.65 -0.78
N LEU A 122 -1.76 5.98 -1.67
CA LEU A 122 -1.54 7.02 -2.68
C LEU A 122 -1.38 8.40 -2.06
N ALA A 123 -2.15 8.73 -1.01
CA ALA A 123 -2.04 10.01 -0.34
C ALA A 123 -0.71 10.19 0.42
N VAL A 124 -0.20 9.12 1.06
CA VAL A 124 1.13 9.13 1.70
C VAL A 124 2.22 9.36 0.65
N ASN A 125 2.19 8.60 -0.45
CA ASN A 125 3.16 8.76 -1.54
C ASN A 125 3.12 10.17 -2.15
N ALA A 126 1.91 10.71 -2.35
CA ALA A 126 1.72 12.08 -2.84
C ALA A 126 2.31 13.13 -1.88
N ARG A 127 2.06 13.00 -0.57
CA ARG A 127 2.64 13.89 0.45
C ARG A 127 4.16 13.85 0.40
N ASP A 128 4.74 12.66 0.33
CA ASP A 128 6.20 12.48 0.35
C ASP A 128 6.84 13.07 -0.93
N ALA A 129 6.11 13.11 -2.05
CA ALA A 129 6.50 13.82 -3.27
C ALA A 129 6.40 15.36 -3.16
N MET A 130 5.79 15.90 -2.09
CA MET A 130 5.53 17.34 -1.87
C MET A 130 6.18 17.88 -0.58
N PRO A 131 7.52 17.84 -0.44
CA PRO A 131 8.21 18.21 0.82
C PRO A 131 8.09 19.70 1.21
N ARG A 132 7.63 20.56 0.30
CA ARG A 132 7.41 22.00 0.54
C ARG A 132 5.92 22.36 0.59
N GLY A 133 5.06 21.36 0.79
CA GLY A 133 3.63 21.50 0.59
C GLY A 133 3.23 21.42 -0.87
N GLY A 134 1.93 21.49 -1.14
CA GLY A 134 1.38 21.36 -2.48
C GLY A 134 -0.11 21.07 -2.47
N ARG A 135 -0.61 20.45 -3.54
CA ARG A 135 -2.03 20.12 -3.70
C ARG A 135 -2.20 18.65 -4.05
N LEU A 136 -2.96 17.93 -3.24
CA LEU A 136 -3.45 16.58 -3.54
C LEU A 136 -4.90 16.68 -4.02
N THR A 137 -5.19 16.20 -5.21
CA THR A 137 -6.54 16.17 -5.80
C THR A 137 -7.04 14.74 -5.90
N LEU A 138 -8.19 14.46 -5.28
CA LEU A 138 -8.96 13.24 -5.45
C LEU A 138 -10.13 13.53 -6.38
N ARG A 139 -10.26 12.78 -7.46
CA ARG A 139 -11.28 13.02 -8.47
C ARG A 139 -11.98 11.73 -8.86
N THR A 140 -13.30 11.79 -8.95
CA THR A 140 -14.12 10.66 -9.44
C THR A 140 -14.84 11.06 -10.72
N ARG A 141 -14.85 10.20 -11.73
CA ARG A 141 -15.54 10.45 -13.01
C ARG A 141 -16.07 9.16 -13.62
N ASP A 142 -17.10 9.25 -14.43
CA ASP A 142 -17.39 8.19 -15.39
C ASP A 142 -16.37 8.23 -16.53
N ALA A 143 -15.81 7.07 -16.85
CA ALA A 143 -14.89 6.89 -17.95
C ALA A 143 -15.46 5.88 -18.95
N ARG A 144 -15.24 6.12 -20.24
CA ARG A 144 -15.53 5.15 -21.28
C ARG A 144 -14.21 4.73 -21.91
N LEU A 145 -13.86 3.46 -21.73
CA LEU A 145 -12.69 2.89 -22.38
C LEU A 145 -13.10 2.36 -23.74
N ASP A 146 -12.43 2.84 -24.78
CA ASP A 146 -12.58 2.34 -26.14
C ASP A 146 -11.67 1.12 -26.39
N GLU A 147 -11.70 0.60 -27.62
CA GLU A 147 -10.91 -0.57 -28.02
C GLU A 147 -9.41 -0.32 -28.08
N GLU A 148 -8.98 0.94 -28.17
CA GLU A 148 -7.57 1.30 -28.23
C GLU A 148 -6.98 1.38 -26.82
N CYS A 149 -7.68 2.05 -25.89
CA CYS A 149 -7.34 2.06 -24.48
C CYS A 149 -7.40 0.66 -23.83
N ALA A 150 -8.38 -0.17 -24.20
CA ALA A 150 -8.49 -1.52 -23.66
C ALA A 150 -7.37 -2.46 -24.15
N ARG A 151 -6.80 -2.22 -25.34
CA ARG A 151 -5.68 -3.00 -25.88
C ARG A 151 -4.36 -2.75 -25.15
N ALA A 152 -4.18 -1.56 -24.58
CA ALA A 152 -2.97 -1.20 -23.84
C ALA A 152 -2.88 -1.87 -22.45
N GLN A 153 -3.96 -2.49 -21.95
CA GLN A 153 -4.02 -2.98 -20.58
C GLN A 153 -4.63 -4.39 -20.50
N SER A 154 -3.80 -5.35 -20.12
CA SER A 154 -4.17 -6.77 -19.99
C SER A 154 -5.39 -6.95 -19.08
N GLY A 155 -6.48 -7.50 -19.63
CA GLY A 155 -7.68 -7.84 -18.85
C GLY A 155 -8.76 -6.76 -18.76
N VAL A 156 -8.55 -5.60 -19.40
CA VAL A 156 -9.56 -4.54 -19.49
C VAL A 156 -10.39 -4.73 -20.76
N ARG A 157 -11.72 -4.66 -20.65
CA ARG A 157 -12.63 -4.71 -21.81
C ARG A 157 -13.14 -3.30 -22.15
N PRO A 158 -13.40 -2.98 -23.42
CA PRO A 158 -14.08 -1.72 -23.76
C PRO A 158 -15.42 -1.62 -23.03
N GLY A 159 -15.77 -0.44 -22.54
CA GLY A 159 -16.99 -0.26 -21.75
C GLY A 159 -17.02 0.98 -20.87
N ARG A 160 -18.04 1.03 -20.02
CA ARG A 160 -18.18 2.07 -18.98
C ARG A 160 -17.44 1.63 -17.73
N TYR A 161 -16.67 2.55 -17.17
CA TYR A 161 -15.89 2.40 -15.95
C TYR A 161 -16.15 3.61 -15.07
N VAL A 162 -15.89 3.43 -13.78
CA VAL A 162 -15.72 4.55 -12.86
C VAL A 162 -14.23 4.76 -12.69
N LEU A 163 -13.79 6.01 -12.85
CA LEU A 163 -12.42 6.45 -12.67
C LEU A 163 -12.26 7.08 -11.29
N LEU A 164 -11.27 6.62 -10.55
CA LEU A 164 -10.70 7.30 -9.40
C LEU A 164 -9.31 7.82 -9.80
N GLU A 165 -9.14 9.13 -9.78
CA GLU A 165 -7.88 9.79 -10.07
C GLU A 165 -7.32 10.41 -8.80
N VAL A 166 -6.03 10.17 -8.56
CA VAL A 166 -5.27 10.78 -7.47
C VAL A 166 -4.09 11.51 -8.10
N SER A 167 -4.05 12.84 -7.93
CA SER A 167 -3.04 13.69 -8.55
C SER A 167 -2.41 14.59 -7.49
N ASP A 168 -1.08 14.66 -7.49
CA ASP A 168 -0.32 15.59 -6.68
C ASP A 168 0.42 16.63 -7.54
N THR A 169 0.92 17.67 -6.89
CA THR A 169 1.78 18.70 -7.50
C THR A 169 3.23 18.56 -7.06
N GLY A 170 3.66 17.33 -6.75
CA GLY A 170 4.98 17.01 -6.24
C GLY A 170 6.06 17.04 -7.32
N CYS A 171 7.21 16.43 -6.99
CA CYS A 171 8.38 16.39 -7.86
C CYS A 171 8.21 15.53 -9.12
N GLY A 172 7.16 14.72 -9.21
CA GLY A 172 6.92 13.79 -10.31
C GLY A 172 7.89 12.60 -10.35
N MET A 173 7.82 11.82 -11.43
CA MET A 173 8.66 10.64 -11.64
C MET A 173 9.33 10.72 -13.03
N THR A 174 10.57 10.28 -13.14
CA THR A 174 11.18 10.05 -14.45
C THR A 174 10.55 8.82 -15.12
N GLU A 175 10.77 8.64 -16.42
CA GLU A 175 10.22 7.50 -17.16
C GLU A 175 10.69 6.16 -16.58
N GLU A 176 11.97 6.08 -16.21
CA GLU A 176 12.57 4.87 -15.64
C GLU A 176 11.90 4.49 -14.31
N VAL A 177 11.72 5.46 -13.41
CA VAL A 177 11.02 5.27 -12.12
C VAL A 177 9.57 4.87 -12.36
N ARG A 178 8.87 5.56 -13.27
CA ARG A 178 7.46 5.29 -13.58
C ARG A 178 7.24 3.87 -14.08
N SER A 179 8.14 3.35 -14.92
CA SER A 179 8.04 1.99 -15.46
C SER A 179 8.14 0.89 -14.40
N ARG A 180 8.75 1.21 -13.25
CA ARG A 180 9.03 0.30 -12.14
C ARG A 180 8.22 0.59 -10.89
N ALA A 181 7.37 1.63 -10.91
CA ALA A 181 6.65 2.12 -9.74
C ALA A 181 5.71 1.08 -9.08
N PHE A 182 5.34 0.04 -9.82
CA PHE A 182 4.51 -1.07 -9.32
C PHE A 182 5.30 -2.37 -9.08
N GLU A 183 6.64 -2.35 -9.23
CA GLU A 183 7.49 -3.47 -8.84
C GLU A 183 7.52 -3.60 -7.30
N PRO A 184 7.43 -4.83 -6.77
CA PRO A 184 7.57 -5.04 -5.33
C PRO A 184 8.91 -4.49 -4.81
N PHE A 185 8.85 -3.76 -3.68
CA PHE A 185 10.01 -3.22 -2.95
C PHE A 185 10.82 -2.12 -3.65
N PHE A 186 10.36 -1.61 -4.79
CA PHE A 186 10.96 -0.46 -5.44
C PHE A 186 10.56 0.83 -4.69
N THR A 187 11.54 1.67 -4.34
CA THR A 187 11.37 2.97 -3.65
C THR A 187 12.36 3.99 -4.16
#